data_AF-A0A3M1KBE7-F1
#
_entry.id   AF-A0A3M1KBE7-F1
#
_cell.length_a   1.000
_cell.length_b   1.000
_cell.length_c   1.000
_cell.angle_alpha   90.00
_cell.angle_beta   90.00
_cell.angle_gamma   90.00
#
_symmetry.space_group_name_H-M   'P 1'
#
loop_
_entity.id
_entity.type
_entity.pdbx_description
1 polymer ?
#
loop_
_entity_poly.entity_id
_entity_poly.type
_entity_poly.pdbx_seq_one_letter_code
_entity_poly.pdbx_strand_id
1 'polypeptide(L)'
;MPDPAVFFRESARVLRPGGRVLVTTLLPGTLGEMERAWKQADPEGVHVNRFAPEKQITGGLEQAGLKMTWRQTLAEVCHYPDARTGARAVKDVGAHNMNPGRPARLTGKARWQAFEHAWEQVRTARGLPLTYHVLFLEAIKR
;
A
#
# COMPACT_ATOMS: atom_id res chain seq x y z
N MET A 1 -10.46 -2.68 2.92
CA MET A 1 -9.31 -3.59 3.11
C MET A 1 -9.70 -4.61 4.18
N PRO A 2 -9.43 -5.91 3.99
CA PRO A 2 -9.70 -6.92 5.02
C PRO A 2 -8.91 -6.62 6.31
N ASP A 3 -9.50 -6.96 7.46
CA ASP A 3 -8.94 -6.72 8.78
C ASP A 3 -7.72 -7.62 9.04
N PRO A 4 -6.52 -7.06 9.33
CA PRO A 4 -5.33 -7.84 9.66
C PRO A 4 -5.54 -8.87 10.78
N ALA A 5 -6.44 -8.61 11.74
CA ALA A 5 -6.72 -9.54 12.84
C ALA A 5 -7.26 -10.89 12.35
N VAL A 6 -8.03 -10.92 11.27
CA VAL A 6 -8.55 -12.17 10.68
C VAL A 6 -7.40 -13.04 10.15
N PHE A 7 -6.45 -12.43 9.43
CA PHE A 7 -5.28 -13.12 8.91
C PHE A 7 -4.44 -13.75 10.04
N PHE A 8 -4.16 -12.98 11.10
CA PHE A 8 -3.32 -13.48 12.19
C PHE A 8 -4.03 -14.56 13.02
N ARG A 9 -5.34 -14.45 13.22
CA ARG A 9 -6.13 -15.50 13.91
C ARG A 9 -6.08 -16.82 13.14
N GLU A 10 -6.27 -16.79 11.83
CA GLU A 10 -6.17 -18.01 11.01
C GLU A 10 -4.74 -18.56 10.97
N SER A 11 -3.74 -17.68 10.90
CA SER A 11 -2.32 -18.06 10.99
C SER A 11 -2.03 -18.78 12.32
N ALA A 12 -2.48 -18.21 13.44
CA ALA A 12 -2.33 -18.83 14.75
C ALA A 12 -3.08 -20.18 14.85
N ARG A 13 -4.26 -20.31 14.23
CA ARG A 13 -5.01 -21.58 14.21
C ARG A 13 -4.25 -22.70 13.50
N VAL A 14 -3.63 -22.41 12.36
CA VAL A 14 -2.98 -23.43 11.52
C VAL A 14 -1.53 -23.73 11.91
N LEU A 15 -0.84 -22.80 12.59
CA LEU A 15 0.52 -23.03 13.07
C LEU A 15 0.54 -24.01 14.26
N ARG A 16 1.57 -24.86 14.32
CA ARG A 16 1.93 -25.59 15.55
C ARG A 16 2.66 -24.67 16.55
N PRO A 17 2.71 -25.00 17.85
CA PRO A 17 3.59 -24.31 18.80
C PRO A 17 5.04 -24.25 18.30
N GLY A 18 5.70 -23.10 18.45
CA GLY A 18 7.00 -22.80 17.88
C GLY A 18 7.00 -22.48 16.37
N GLY A 19 5.86 -22.61 15.69
CA GLY A 19 5.70 -22.22 14.29
C GLY A 19 5.78 -20.70 14.11
N ARG A 20 6.28 -20.27 12.96
CA ARG A 20 6.54 -18.85 12.67
C ARG A 20 5.68 -18.36 11.51
N VAL A 21 5.32 -17.08 11.54
CA VAL A 21 4.73 -16.35 10.42
C VAL A 21 5.64 -15.18 10.08
N LEU A 22 5.97 -15.05 8.80
CA LEU A 22 6.68 -13.91 8.24
C LEU A 22 5.71 -13.18 7.33
N VAL A 23 5.54 -11.87 7.55
CA VAL A 23 4.62 -11.04 6.76
C VAL A 23 5.37 -9.85 6.20
N THR A 24 5.09 -9.54 4.94
CA THR A 24 5.40 -8.26 4.32
C THR A 24 4.11 -7.61 3.87
N THR A 25 3.94 -6.32 4.13
CA THR A 25 2.77 -5.55 3.70
C THR A 25 3.09 -4.07 3.55
N LEU A 26 2.15 -3.33 2.97
CA LEU A 26 2.27 -1.89 2.75
C LEU A 26 1.57 -1.11 3.86
N LEU A 27 2.13 0.05 4.20
CA LEU A 27 1.65 0.97 5.22
C LEU A 27 1.09 2.26 4.60
N PRO A 28 0.33 3.06 5.39
CA PRO A 28 -0.06 4.41 5.01
C PRO A 28 1.14 5.25 4.55
N GLY A 29 0.91 6.11 3.55
CA GLY A 29 1.95 6.88 2.87
C GLY A 29 2.46 6.21 1.59
N THR A 30 2.22 4.91 1.41
CA THR A 30 2.53 4.21 0.15
C THR A 30 1.76 4.84 -1.01
N LEU A 31 2.47 5.07 -2.12
CA LEU A 31 1.99 5.76 -3.32
C LEU A 31 1.58 7.22 -3.08
N GLY A 32 2.15 7.87 -2.06
CA GLY A 32 1.76 9.23 -1.66
C GLY A 32 1.95 10.28 -2.78
N GLU A 33 2.96 10.13 -3.65
CA GLU A 33 3.14 11.00 -4.81
C GLU A 33 1.95 10.90 -5.78
N MET A 34 1.54 9.66 -6.08
CA MET A 34 0.41 9.37 -6.94
C MET A 34 -0.91 9.81 -6.30
N GLU A 35 -1.10 9.61 -4.99
CA GLU A 35 -2.28 10.08 -4.26
C GLU A 35 -2.41 11.61 -4.34
N ARG A 36 -1.31 12.35 -4.12
CA ARG A 36 -1.28 13.81 -4.24
C ARG A 36 -1.60 14.28 -5.65
N ALA A 37 -1.03 13.64 -6.67
CA ALA A 37 -1.30 13.96 -8.07
C ALA A 37 -2.78 13.73 -8.42
N TRP A 38 -3.37 12.62 -7.98
CA TRP A 38 -4.80 12.35 -8.16
C TRP A 38 -5.68 13.34 -7.43
N LYS A 39 -5.33 13.74 -6.20
CA LYS A 39 -6.10 14.71 -5.44
C LYS A 39 -6.19 16.09 -6.12
N GLN A 40 -5.17 16.47 -6.91
CA GLN A 40 -5.22 17.69 -7.72
C GLN A 40 -6.09 17.51 -8.98
N ALA A 41 -6.03 16.34 -9.62
CA ALA A 41 -6.72 16.06 -10.87
C ALA A 41 -8.20 15.67 -10.72
N ASP A 42 -8.55 15.03 -9.59
CA ASP A 42 -9.87 14.49 -9.28
C ASP A 42 -10.06 14.41 -7.75
N PRO A 43 -10.30 15.55 -7.06
CA PRO A 43 -10.33 15.64 -5.60
C PRO A 43 -11.37 14.73 -4.92
N GLU A 44 -12.45 14.41 -5.64
CA GLU A 44 -13.56 13.58 -5.17
C GLU A 44 -13.31 12.07 -5.37
N GLY A 45 -12.30 11.71 -6.17
CA GLY A 45 -11.99 10.33 -6.51
C GLY A 45 -11.05 9.66 -5.51
N VAL A 46 -11.39 8.44 -5.09
CA VAL A 46 -10.41 7.56 -4.43
C VAL A 46 -9.67 6.81 -5.54
N HIS A 47 -8.37 7.05 -5.69
CA HIS A 47 -7.54 6.43 -6.74
C HIS A 47 -6.44 5.51 -6.22
N VAL A 48 -6.09 5.62 -4.93
CA VAL A 48 -5.07 4.81 -4.25
C VAL A 48 -5.72 3.97 -3.16
N ASN A 49 -5.23 2.74 -2.96
CA ASN A 49 -5.71 1.83 -1.93
C ASN A 49 -5.46 2.38 -0.51
N ARG A 50 -6.37 2.09 0.42
CA ARG A 50 -6.13 2.37 1.85
C ARG A 50 -5.32 1.22 2.43
N PHE A 51 -4.29 1.56 3.20
CA PHE A 51 -3.41 0.61 3.89
C PHE A 51 -3.67 0.67 5.40
N ALA A 52 -3.59 -0.48 6.10
CA ALA A 52 -3.76 -0.50 7.55
C ALA A 52 -2.54 0.12 8.25
N PRO A 53 -2.74 0.97 9.28
CA PRO A 53 -1.63 1.44 10.11
C PRO A 53 -0.89 0.28 10.78
N GLU A 54 0.42 0.45 11.00
CA GLU A 54 1.27 -0.55 11.67
C GLU A 54 0.65 -1.00 13.01
N LYS A 55 0.14 -0.06 13.81
CA LYS A 55 -0.51 -0.36 15.10
C LYS A 55 -1.71 -1.29 14.98
N GLN A 56 -2.49 -1.20 13.90
CA GLN A 56 -3.62 -2.10 13.66
C GLN A 56 -3.12 -3.51 13.32
N ILE A 57 -2.04 -3.61 12.53
CA ILE A 57 -1.42 -4.88 12.13
C ILE A 57 -0.82 -5.57 13.36
N THR A 58 0.00 -4.86 14.15
CA THR A 58 0.62 -5.41 15.36
C THR A 58 -0.41 -5.76 16.41
N GLY A 59 -1.47 -4.95 16.56
CA GLY A 59 -2.58 -5.26 17.46
C GLY A 59 -3.32 -6.55 17.09
N GLY A 60 -3.59 -6.77 15.79
CA GLY A 60 -4.21 -8.01 15.31
C GLY A 60 -3.35 -9.25 15.55
N LEU A 61 -2.03 -9.11 15.44
CA LEU A 61 -1.04 -10.15 15.75
C LEU A 61 -1.06 -10.51 17.24
N GLU A 62 -1.02 -9.50 18.12
CA GLU A 62 -1.03 -9.70 19.58
C GLU A 62 -2.35 -10.34 20.04
N GLN A 63 -3.49 -9.89 19.51
CA GLN A 63 -4.81 -10.45 19.79
C GLN A 63 -4.94 -11.92 19.35
N ALA A 64 -4.19 -12.34 18.32
CA ALA A 64 -4.15 -13.73 17.87
C ALA A 64 -3.25 -14.64 18.74
N GLY A 65 -2.62 -14.11 19.80
CA GLY A 65 -1.73 -14.86 20.69
C GLY A 65 -0.35 -15.15 20.10
N LEU A 66 0.00 -14.52 18.98
CA LEU A 66 1.33 -14.60 18.40
C LEU A 66 2.28 -13.65 19.13
N LYS A 67 3.55 -14.03 19.29
CA LYS A 67 4.59 -13.15 19.84
C LYS A 67 5.43 -12.59 18.69
N MET A 68 5.40 -11.28 18.49
CA MET A 68 6.30 -10.61 17.55
C MET A 68 7.76 -10.79 18.02
N THR A 69 8.61 -11.26 17.12
CA THR A 69 10.05 -11.49 17.39
C THR A 69 10.92 -10.47 16.69
N TRP A 70 10.47 -9.94 15.56
CA TRP A 70 11.19 -8.95 14.78
C TRP A 70 10.23 -8.11 13.95
N ARG A 71 10.61 -6.85 13.71
CA ARG A 71 9.92 -5.95 12.77
C ARG A 71 10.91 -4.96 12.17
N GLN A 72 10.60 -4.52 10.95
CA GLN A 72 11.28 -3.41 10.30
C GLN A 72 10.31 -2.68 9.36
N THR A 73 10.37 -1.35 9.40
CA THR A 73 9.67 -0.49 8.45
C THR A 73 10.70 0.25 7.60
N LEU A 74 10.46 0.31 6.30
CA LEU A 74 11.33 1.02 5.36
C LEU A 74 10.52 1.76 4.29
N ALA A 75 11.15 2.74 3.66
CA ALA A 75 10.57 3.50 2.55
C ALA A 75 11.40 3.23 1.29
N GLU A 76 10.86 2.43 0.37
CA GLU A 76 11.48 2.19 -0.93
C GLU A 76 10.96 3.19 -1.96
N VAL A 77 11.86 3.81 -2.73
CA VAL A 77 11.48 4.76 -3.77
C VAL A 77 11.79 4.18 -5.14
N CYS A 78 10.74 3.83 -5.89
CA CYS A 78 10.85 3.49 -7.30
C CYS A 78 10.81 4.76 -8.15
N HIS A 79 11.52 4.76 -9.28
CA HIS A 79 11.52 5.87 -10.21
C HIS A 79 11.05 5.38 -11.59
N TYR A 80 10.12 6.13 -12.19
CA TYR A 80 9.53 5.80 -13.48
C TYR A 80 9.83 6.87 -14.53
N PRO A 81 9.99 6.51 -15.80
CA PRO A 81 10.25 7.49 -16.85
C PRO A 81 9.08 8.45 -17.06
N ASP A 82 7.85 7.95 -16.89
CA ASP A 82 6.61 8.69 -17.09
C ASP A 82 5.46 8.13 -16.22
N ALA A 83 4.40 8.93 -16.10
CA ALA A 83 3.26 8.63 -15.23
C ALA A 83 2.43 7.42 -15.73
N ARG A 84 2.44 7.13 -17.04
CA ARG A 84 1.74 5.98 -17.62
C ARG A 84 2.44 4.68 -17.22
N THR A 85 3.77 4.65 -17.31
CA THR A 85 4.60 3.53 -16.87
C THR A 85 4.44 3.30 -15.37
N GLY A 86 4.49 4.36 -14.56
CA GLY A 86 4.28 4.27 -13.11
C GLY A 86 2.87 3.79 -12.72
N ALA A 87 1.82 4.34 -13.34
CA ALA A 87 0.44 3.92 -13.09
C ALA A 87 0.20 2.46 -13.52
N ARG A 88 0.82 2.01 -14.61
CA ARG A 88 0.75 0.62 -15.04
C ARG A 88 1.46 -0.32 -14.08
N ALA A 89 2.65 0.03 -13.62
CA ALA A 89 3.39 -0.77 -12.63
C ALA A 89 2.58 -0.97 -11.34
N VAL A 90 1.93 0.07 -10.83
CA VAL A 90 1.02 -0.05 -9.66
C VAL A 90 -0.14 -1.01 -9.96
N LYS A 91 -0.76 -0.88 -11.13
CA LYS A 91 -1.87 -1.75 -11.55
C LYS A 91 -1.44 -3.22 -11.67
N ASP A 92 -0.26 -3.48 -12.19
CA ASP A 92 0.27 -4.83 -12.44
C ASP A 92 0.67 -5.54 -11.14
N VAL A 93 1.03 -4.80 -10.07
CA VAL A 93 1.29 -5.35 -8.72
C VAL A 93 -0.01 -5.74 -7.98
N GLY A 94 -1.17 -5.63 -8.64
CA GLY A 94 -2.45 -5.99 -8.05
C GLY A 94 -3.04 -4.90 -7.16
N ALA A 95 -2.51 -3.67 -7.22
CA ALA A 95 -3.16 -2.50 -6.63
C ALA A 95 -4.35 -2.03 -7.49
N HIS A 96 -5.18 -2.97 -7.93
CA HIS A 96 -6.53 -2.66 -8.37
C HIS A 96 -7.23 -1.97 -7.20
N ASN A 97 -7.76 -0.77 -7.45
CA ASN A 97 -8.42 0.01 -6.42
C ASN A 97 -9.66 -0.74 -5.91
N MET A 98 -9.56 -1.26 -4.68
CA MET A 98 -10.59 -2.07 -4.01
C MET A 98 -11.43 -1.26 -3.02
N ASN A 99 -11.27 0.07 -2.99
CA ASN A 99 -11.97 0.91 -2.02
C ASN A 99 -13.42 1.18 -2.44
N PRO A 100 -14.40 1.12 -1.51
CA PRO A 100 -15.71 1.74 -1.73
C PRO A 100 -15.53 3.25 -1.92
N GLY A 101 -15.96 3.79 -3.06
CA GLY A 101 -15.71 5.18 -3.48
C GLY A 101 -14.76 5.35 -4.67
N ARG A 102 -14.30 4.25 -5.29
CA ARG A 102 -13.65 4.31 -6.61
C ARG A 102 -14.59 4.96 -7.63
N PRO A 103 -14.10 5.83 -8.54
CA PRO A 103 -14.95 6.41 -9.59
C PRO A 103 -15.66 5.32 -10.40
N ALA A 104 -16.99 5.42 -10.50
CA ALA A 104 -17.81 4.54 -11.33
C ALA A 104 -17.66 4.82 -12.84
N ARG A 105 -16.99 5.93 -13.20
CA ARG A 105 -16.77 6.38 -14.57
C ARG A 105 -15.31 6.22 -14.96
N LEU A 106 -15.06 5.99 -16.26
CA LEU A 106 -13.71 6.01 -16.82
C LEU A 106 -13.04 7.36 -16.49
N THR A 107 -11.77 7.32 -16.12
CA THR A 107 -10.99 8.54 -15.97
C THR A 107 -10.94 9.27 -17.31
N GLY A 108 -11.56 10.44 -17.39
CA GLY A 108 -11.57 11.24 -18.61
C GLY A 108 -10.17 11.73 -18.98
N LYS A 109 -9.94 11.99 -20.28
CA LYS A 109 -8.66 12.47 -20.82
C LYS A 109 -8.11 13.68 -20.07
N ALA A 110 -8.97 14.66 -19.76
CA ALA A 110 -8.57 15.88 -19.05
C ALA A 110 -8.03 15.58 -17.64
N ARG A 111 -8.69 14.67 -16.89
CA ARG A 111 -8.24 14.26 -15.56
C ARG A 111 -6.92 13.50 -15.62
N TRP A 112 -6.77 12.64 -16.62
CA TRP A 112 -5.50 11.93 -16.83
C TRP A 112 -4.35 12.92 -17.12
N GLN A 113 -4.57 13.90 -18.00
CA GLN A 113 -3.57 14.93 -18.29
C GLN A 113 -3.23 15.79 -17.07
N ALA A 114 -4.24 16.16 -16.27
CA ALA A 114 -4.02 16.88 -15.01
C ALA A 114 -3.22 16.04 -14.00
N PHE A 115 -3.48 14.74 -13.91
CA PHE A 115 -2.72 13.80 -13.08
C PHE A 115 -1.26 13.70 -13.54
N GLU A 116 -1.03 13.50 -14.84
CA GLU A 116 0.32 13.46 -15.42
C GLU A 116 1.08 14.75 -15.10
N HIS A 117 0.46 15.91 -15.32
CA HIS A 117 1.07 17.20 -15.06
C HIS A 117 1.39 17.41 -13.57
N ALA A 118 0.50 17.01 -12.67
CA ALA A 118 0.69 17.16 -11.23
C ALA A 118 1.82 16.25 -10.69
N TRP A 119 1.93 15.01 -11.18
CA TRP A 119 3.02 14.12 -10.79
C TRP A 119 4.37 14.57 -11.37
N GLU A 120 4.36 15.13 -12.58
CA GLU A 120 5.56 15.68 -13.22
C GLU A 120 6.23 16.78 -12.40
N GLN A 121 5.47 17.54 -11.61
CA GLN A 121 6.01 18.60 -10.72
C GLN A 121 6.99 18.09 -9.66
N VAL A 122 6.99 16.79 -9.36
CA VAL A 122 7.90 16.18 -8.37
C VAL A 122 8.97 15.29 -9.01
N ARG A 123 9.18 15.42 -10.34
CA ARG A 123 10.25 14.68 -11.04
C ARG A 123 11.60 14.92 -10.41
N THR A 124 12.40 13.86 -10.31
CA THR A 124 13.82 13.92 -9.95
C THR A 124 14.68 13.61 -11.17
N ALA A 125 16.00 13.80 -11.06
CA ALA A 125 16.95 13.38 -12.09
C ALA A 125 16.86 11.88 -12.44
N ARG A 126 16.31 11.06 -11.54
CA ARG A 126 16.12 9.61 -11.74
C ARG A 126 14.76 9.25 -12.35
N GLY A 127 13.83 10.20 -12.47
CA GLY A 127 12.46 9.98 -12.97
C GLY A 127 11.39 10.42 -11.98
N LEU A 128 10.15 10.00 -12.23
CA LEU A 128 9.01 10.23 -11.34
C LEU A 128 9.11 9.32 -10.11
N PRO A 129 9.25 9.88 -8.90
CA PRO A 129 9.34 9.08 -7.69
C PRO A 129 7.97 8.48 -7.33
N LEU A 130 8.00 7.27 -6.77
CA LEU A 130 6.86 6.61 -6.17
C LEU A 130 7.33 5.82 -4.95
N THR A 131 6.84 6.23 -3.78
CA THR A 131 7.32 5.70 -2.50
C THR A 131 6.43 4.56 -1.99
N TYR A 132 7.04 3.46 -1.56
CA TYR A 132 6.39 2.33 -0.89
C TYR A 132 6.85 2.26 0.55
N HIS A 133 5.91 2.41 1.50
CA HIS A 133 6.20 2.20 2.91
C HIS A 133 5.92 0.74 3.24
N VAL A 134 6.98 -0.05 3.43
CA VAL A 134 6.89 -1.49 3.60
C VAL A 134 7.14 -1.85 5.06
N LEU A 135 6.24 -2.65 5.62
CA LEU A 135 6.41 -3.33 6.90
C LEU A 135 6.83 -4.77 6.65
N PHE A 136 7.94 -5.16 7.25
CA PHE A 136 8.33 -6.56 7.44
C PHE A 136 8.15 -6.92 8.90
N LEU A 137 7.56 -8.07 9.18
CA LEU A 137 7.40 -8.57 10.54
C LEU A 137 7.56 -10.08 10.60
N GLU A 138 7.98 -10.52 11.78
CA GLU A 138 8.07 -11.93 12.12
C GLU A 138 7.42 -12.15 13.48
N ALA A 139 6.65 -13.24 13.58
CA ALA A 139 6.07 -13.67 14.84
C ALA A 139 6.10 -15.18 14.99
N ILE A 140 6.06 -15.64 16.25
CA ILE A 140 6.06 -17.04 16.63
C ILE A 140 4.80 -17.38 17.43
N LYS A 141 4.21 -18.55 17.15
CA LYS A 141 3.16 -19.13 17.98
C LYS A 141 3.79 -19.76 19.21
N ARG A 142 3.32 -19.38 20.39
CA ARG A 142 3.76 -19.97 21.65
C ARG A 142 3.26 -21.41 21.78
#